data_AF-B2W8H6-F1
#
_entry.id   AF-B2W8H6-F1
#
_cell.length_a   1.000
_cell.length_b   1.000
_cell.length_c   1.000
_cell.angle_alpha   90.00
_cell.angle_beta   90.00
_cell.angle_gamma   90.00
#
_symmetry.space_group_name_H-M   'P 1'
#
loop_
_entity.id
_entity.type
_entity.pdbx_description
1 polymer ?
#
loop_
_entity_poly.entity_id
_entity_poly.type
_entity_poly.pdbx_seq_one_letter_code
_entity_poly.pdbx_strand_id
1 'polypeptide(L)'
;MTETPPNLPWHTIPASEATCKVHLIQAGGIRIPTDLVLLPGPDSPQDPKDSHDENGERIRFYGPDYVFLIEHTPTRHKYIFDLGIRKDLGNLPPYIIKNALPTFLCEPKSPADILNEHGSPDQQPENVKAVIFSHMHFDHLGDGAKAGFGEAELWVGPTCCTYARPGYPVEEDAPVSSDTLPVDGSRKIVESYIPDDVLREAGDKRAGQVMEGMRKGKYAAVDLKKPEWKGVGAFDRAYDVFGDGSAYIIDAPGHSPGHQMMLLRTTSGSTESDDTFVLLAGDGYHHPALIKDPRLTARSPYAKAGMHVDPEQALDTIYRTREFARRENVWVIGAHDTSIGEGIQPGAKELTGLITINDWHKKGWKNASQGSP
;
A
#
# COMPACT_ATOMS: atom_id res chain seq x y z
N MET A 1 15.43 24.99 -8.89
CA MET A 1 15.04 25.91 -7.81
C MET A 1 14.67 25.02 -6.64
N THR A 2 15.20 25.28 -5.44
CA THR A 2 14.85 24.47 -4.26
C THR A 2 13.43 24.82 -3.85
N GLU A 3 12.45 24.06 -4.32
CA GLU A 3 11.09 24.19 -3.81
C GLU A 3 11.10 23.90 -2.31
N THR A 4 10.57 24.83 -1.54
CA THR A 4 10.40 24.64 -0.10
C THR A 4 9.40 23.50 0.09
N PRO A 5 9.64 22.54 1.01
CA PRO A 5 8.65 21.50 1.28
C PRO A 5 7.26 22.10 1.51
N PRO A 6 6.19 21.45 1.03
CA PRO A 6 4.85 21.99 1.19
C PRO A 6 4.54 22.16 2.69
N ASN A 7 3.89 23.27 3.04
CA ASN A 7 3.33 23.44 4.38
C ASN A 7 2.05 22.62 4.47
N LEU A 8 2.16 21.41 5.03
CA LEU A 8 1.06 20.45 5.08
C LEU A 8 0.28 20.57 6.40
N PRO A 9 -1.06 20.39 6.38
CA PRO A 9 -1.85 20.39 7.59
C PRO A 9 -1.49 19.19 8.48
N TRP A 10 -1.83 19.29 9.76
CA TRP A 10 -1.90 18.13 10.65
C TRP A 10 -3.25 18.11 11.33
N HIS A 11 -4.16 17.30 10.80
CA HIS A 11 -5.47 17.04 11.36
C HIS A 11 -5.35 16.10 12.56
N THR A 12 -6.04 16.42 13.65
CA THR A 12 -6.05 15.58 14.85
C THR A 12 -6.55 14.17 14.51
N ILE A 13 -5.87 13.15 15.03
CA ILE A 13 -6.38 11.78 15.04
C ILE A 13 -7.30 11.66 16.26
N PRO A 14 -8.62 11.43 16.10
CA PRO A 14 -9.55 11.37 17.24
C PRO A 14 -9.10 10.36 18.31
N ALA A 15 -9.25 10.73 19.58
CA ALA A 15 -8.98 9.83 20.72
C ALA A 15 -9.87 8.58 20.67
N SER A 16 -9.34 7.44 21.10
CA SER A 16 -10.09 6.19 21.20
C SER A 16 -9.36 5.16 22.07
N GLU A 17 -10.15 4.38 22.82
CA GLU A 17 -9.67 3.19 23.55
C GLU A 17 -9.61 1.93 22.67
N ALA A 18 -10.23 1.96 21.49
CA ALA A 18 -10.26 0.83 20.57
C ALA A 18 -8.93 0.74 19.80
N THR A 19 -8.38 -0.48 19.69
CA THR A 19 -7.09 -0.73 19.06
C THR A 19 -7.15 -1.88 18.06
N CYS A 20 -6.12 -1.99 17.23
CA CYS A 20 -5.90 -3.12 16.34
C CYS A 20 -4.64 -3.88 16.76
N LYS A 21 -4.69 -5.21 16.73
CA LYS A 21 -3.50 -6.06 16.79
C LYS A 21 -2.97 -6.25 15.37
N VAL A 22 -1.69 -6.01 15.15
CA VAL A 22 -1.08 -6.02 13.82
C VAL A 22 0.08 -7.01 13.78
N HIS A 23 0.03 -7.88 12.78
CA HIS A 23 1.07 -8.87 12.49
C HIS A 23 1.66 -8.56 11.12
N LEU A 24 2.95 -8.26 11.08
CA LEU A 24 3.72 -8.15 9.85
C LEU A 24 4.08 -9.55 9.36
N ILE A 25 3.88 -9.78 8.07
CA ILE A 25 4.27 -10.97 7.33
C ILE A 25 5.14 -10.52 6.16
N GLN A 26 6.34 -11.08 6.02
CA GLN A 26 7.13 -10.90 4.81
C GLN A 26 6.78 -12.01 3.81
N ALA A 27 5.92 -11.70 2.85
CA ALA A 27 5.45 -12.58 1.78
C ALA A 27 6.48 -12.72 0.64
N GLY A 28 7.77 -12.72 1.00
CA GLY A 28 8.88 -12.82 0.05
C GLY A 28 9.56 -11.48 -0.21
N GLY A 29 9.91 -11.22 -1.46
CA GLY A 29 10.48 -9.94 -1.87
C GLY A 29 10.68 -9.82 -3.37
N ILE A 30 11.21 -8.67 -3.78
CA ILE A 30 11.33 -8.26 -5.17
C ILE A 30 12.60 -7.44 -5.36
N ARG A 31 13.33 -7.65 -6.46
CA ARG A 31 14.46 -6.78 -6.83
C ARG A 31 13.98 -5.72 -7.79
N ILE A 32 14.00 -4.48 -7.33
CA ILE A 32 13.43 -3.31 -8.01
C ILE A 32 14.56 -2.52 -8.67
N PRO A 33 14.44 -2.16 -9.96
CA PRO A 33 15.43 -1.27 -10.59
C PRO A 33 15.50 0.07 -9.89
N THR A 34 16.71 0.41 -9.43
CA THR A 34 16.94 1.63 -8.66
C THR A 34 16.52 2.87 -9.45
N ASP A 35 16.74 2.85 -10.76
CA ASP A 35 16.48 3.98 -11.64
C ASP A 35 14.98 4.30 -11.85
N LEU A 36 14.09 3.33 -11.59
CA LEU A 36 12.63 3.55 -11.60
C LEU A 36 12.12 4.20 -10.32
N VAL A 37 12.91 4.18 -9.24
CA VAL A 37 12.48 4.63 -7.91
C VAL A 37 13.25 5.87 -7.46
N LEU A 38 14.56 5.90 -7.70
CA LEU A 38 15.49 6.88 -7.16
C LEU A 38 16.20 7.66 -8.25
N LEU A 39 16.13 8.98 -8.13
CA LEU A 39 17.05 9.90 -8.79
C LEU A 39 18.42 9.88 -8.11
N PRO A 40 19.51 10.20 -8.83
CA PRO A 40 20.86 10.30 -8.26
C PRO A 40 21.00 11.44 -7.22
N GLY A 41 20.05 12.37 -7.20
CA GLY A 41 19.93 13.43 -6.22
C GLY A 41 18.57 14.12 -6.30
N PRO A 42 18.24 14.99 -5.33
CA PRO A 42 16.94 15.66 -5.29
C PRO A 42 16.70 16.49 -6.55
N ASP A 43 15.70 16.12 -7.33
CA ASP A 43 15.38 16.78 -8.61
C ASP A 43 16.58 16.84 -9.58
N SER A 44 17.46 15.85 -9.48
CA SER A 44 18.63 15.72 -10.35
C SER A 44 18.30 14.83 -11.55
N PRO A 45 18.55 15.27 -12.79
CA PRO A 45 18.39 14.43 -13.96
C PRO A 45 19.22 13.14 -13.87
N GLN A 46 18.61 12.05 -14.28
CA GLN A 46 19.24 10.73 -14.35
C GLN A 46 19.85 10.49 -15.73
N ASP A 47 21.11 10.06 -15.80
CA ASP A 47 21.69 9.51 -17.03
C ASP A 47 21.34 8.01 -17.13
N PRO A 48 20.66 7.55 -18.21
CA PRO A 48 20.37 6.14 -18.41
C PRO A 48 21.60 5.21 -18.36
N LYS A 49 22.80 5.73 -18.61
CA LYS A 49 24.06 4.96 -18.51
C LYS A 49 24.37 4.57 -17.06
N ASP A 50 23.97 5.39 -16.10
CA ASP A 50 24.21 5.15 -14.67
C ASP A 50 23.22 4.13 -14.07
N SER A 51 22.27 3.64 -14.87
CA SER A 51 21.28 2.64 -14.46
C SER A 51 21.82 1.21 -14.53
N HIS A 52 23.04 1.00 -15.04
CA HIS A 52 23.66 -0.31 -15.23
C HIS A 52 25.04 -0.37 -14.56
N ASP A 53 25.43 -1.55 -14.07
CA ASP A 53 26.75 -1.78 -13.49
C ASP A 53 27.83 -1.98 -14.56
N GLU A 54 29.07 -2.27 -14.13
CA GLU A 54 30.21 -2.49 -15.02
C GLU A 54 30.05 -3.67 -15.99
N ASN A 55 29.15 -4.62 -15.68
CA ASN A 55 28.83 -5.77 -16.52
C ASN A 55 27.64 -5.49 -17.47
N GLY A 56 27.07 -4.29 -17.40
CA GLY A 56 25.88 -3.91 -18.17
C GLY A 56 24.57 -4.43 -17.57
N GLU A 57 24.58 -4.94 -16.33
CA GLU A 57 23.37 -5.39 -15.64
C GLU A 57 22.68 -4.22 -14.97
N ARG A 58 21.35 -4.13 -15.13
CA ARG A 58 20.57 -3.03 -14.53
C ARG A 58 20.63 -3.09 -13.00
N ILE A 59 21.02 -1.98 -12.37
CA ILE A 59 21.20 -1.89 -10.92
C ILE A 59 19.84 -2.01 -10.24
N ARG A 60 19.76 -2.91 -9.26
CA ARG A 60 18.54 -3.18 -8.48
C ARG A 60 18.83 -3.22 -6.99
N PHE A 61 17.92 -2.69 -6.19
CA PHE A 61 17.88 -2.96 -4.75
C PHE A 61 16.87 -4.07 -4.45
N TYR A 62 17.07 -4.78 -3.35
CA TYR A 62 16.07 -5.72 -2.85
C TYR A 62 15.03 -4.94 -2.04
N GLY A 63 13.75 -5.21 -2.28
CA GLY A 63 12.63 -4.78 -1.44
C GLY A 63 11.95 -6.01 -0.83
N PRO A 64 11.62 -6.01 0.47
CA PRO A 64 10.70 -7.00 1.03
C PRO A 64 9.32 -6.89 0.37
N ASP A 65 8.48 -7.90 0.51
CA ASP A 65 7.07 -7.83 0.14
C ASP A 65 6.23 -8.01 1.40
N TYR A 66 5.81 -6.89 2.02
CA TYR A 66 5.11 -6.91 3.30
C TYR A 66 3.60 -6.96 3.16
N VAL A 67 3.00 -7.90 3.91
CA VAL A 67 1.56 -8.11 4.07
C VAL A 67 1.23 -8.04 5.56
N PHE A 68 0.01 -7.62 5.91
CA PHE A 68 -0.36 -7.41 7.32
C PHE A 68 -1.65 -8.12 7.68
N LEU A 69 -1.60 -9.04 8.66
CA LEU A 69 -2.79 -9.54 9.32
C LEU A 69 -3.18 -8.60 10.45
N ILE A 70 -4.40 -8.10 10.40
CA ILE A 70 -4.95 -7.09 11.31
C ILE A 70 -6.14 -7.70 12.04
N GLU A 71 -6.13 -7.64 13.37
CA GLU A 71 -7.27 -8.00 14.19
C GLU A 71 -7.85 -6.74 14.83
N HIS A 72 -9.12 -6.47 14.55
CA HIS A 72 -9.87 -5.42 15.24
C HIS A 72 -10.23 -5.91 16.65
N THR A 73 -9.59 -5.36 17.69
CA THR A 73 -9.65 -5.94 19.04
C THR A 73 -11.05 -5.97 19.66
N PRO A 74 -11.94 -4.97 19.46
CA PRO A 74 -13.30 -5.00 20.00
C PRO A 74 -14.19 -6.10 19.38
N THR A 75 -14.07 -6.35 18.06
CA THR A 75 -14.93 -7.32 17.36
C THR A 75 -14.27 -8.66 17.11
N ARG A 76 -12.96 -8.78 17.34
CA ARG A 76 -12.12 -9.98 17.06
C ARG A 76 -12.08 -10.39 15.58
N HIS A 77 -12.60 -9.55 14.68
CA HIS A 77 -12.56 -9.80 13.24
C HIS A 77 -11.14 -9.61 12.71
N LYS A 78 -10.75 -10.46 11.76
CA LYS A 78 -9.48 -10.35 11.05
C LYS A 78 -9.66 -9.74 9.67
N TYR A 79 -8.68 -8.98 9.27
CA TYR A 79 -8.53 -8.37 7.97
C TYR A 79 -7.09 -8.64 7.53
N ILE A 80 -6.85 -8.69 6.23
CA ILE A 80 -5.48 -8.74 5.70
C ILE A 80 -5.28 -7.58 4.73
N PHE A 81 -4.16 -6.86 4.89
CA PHE A 81 -3.79 -5.74 4.03
C PHE A 81 -2.72 -6.20 3.04
N ASP A 82 -3.07 -6.18 1.75
CA ASP A 82 -2.37 -6.78 0.62
C ASP A 82 -2.17 -8.30 0.72
N LEU A 83 -1.69 -8.92 -0.37
CA LEU A 83 -1.45 -10.36 -0.48
C LEU A 83 -0.10 -10.72 -1.13
N GLY A 84 0.73 -9.72 -1.41
CA GLY A 84 2.05 -9.90 -2.01
C GLY A 84 2.01 -10.42 -3.45
N ILE A 85 3.13 -11.00 -3.90
CA ILE A 85 3.28 -11.62 -5.22
C ILE A 85 2.77 -13.07 -5.20
N ARG A 86 1.94 -13.46 -6.17
CA ARG A 86 1.54 -14.88 -6.31
C ARG A 86 2.73 -15.80 -6.62
N LYS A 87 2.74 -16.99 -6.02
CA LYS A 87 3.82 -17.98 -6.23
C LYS A 87 3.87 -18.54 -7.64
N ASP A 88 2.72 -18.70 -8.29
CA ASP A 88 2.56 -19.25 -9.62
C ASP A 88 2.64 -18.16 -10.70
N LEU A 89 3.81 -17.52 -10.82
CA LEU A 89 4.05 -16.36 -11.70
C LEU A 89 3.58 -16.57 -13.15
N GLY A 90 3.61 -17.80 -13.66
CA GLY A 90 3.13 -18.14 -15.01
C GLY A 90 1.62 -17.95 -15.22
N ASN A 91 0.84 -17.77 -14.15
CA ASN A 91 -0.59 -17.51 -14.20
C ASN A 91 -0.94 -16.02 -14.01
N LEU A 92 0.05 -15.13 -13.96
CA LEU A 92 -0.17 -13.69 -14.07
C LEU A 92 -0.76 -13.34 -15.45
N PRO A 93 -1.47 -12.19 -15.59
CA PRO A 93 -1.88 -11.71 -16.89
C PRO A 93 -0.68 -11.62 -17.87
N PRO A 94 -0.84 -11.99 -19.16
CA PRO A 94 0.26 -12.01 -20.12
C PRO A 94 1.02 -10.67 -20.21
N TYR A 95 0.31 -9.56 -20.05
CA TYR A 95 0.92 -8.22 -19.99
C TYR A 95 1.98 -8.11 -18.88
N ILE A 96 1.69 -8.62 -17.67
CA ILE A 96 2.62 -8.61 -16.54
C ILE A 96 3.80 -9.53 -16.79
N ILE A 97 3.55 -10.74 -17.31
CA ILE A 97 4.61 -11.71 -17.64
C ILE A 97 5.61 -11.10 -18.64
N LYS A 98 5.11 -10.41 -19.66
CA LYS A 98 5.93 -9.84 -20.72
C LYS A 98 6.66 -8.56 -20.31
N ASN A 99 6.01 -7.68 -19.54
CA ASN A 99 6.50 -6.32 -19.33
C ASN A 99 7.07 -6.07 -17.91
N ALA A 100 6.59 -6.78 -16.89
CA ALA A 100 7.01 -6.58 -15.51
C ALA A 100 8.05 -7.62 -15.05
N LEU A 101 7.77 -8.92 -15.21
CA LEU A 101 8.66 -9.98 -14.69
C LEU A 101 10.12 -9.94 -15.19
N PRO A 102 10.43 -9.52 -16.44
CA PRO A 102 11.82 -9.34 -16.87
C PRO A 102 12.54 -8.18 -16.16
N THR A 103 11.76 -7.20 -15.69
CA THR A 103 12.27 -6.00 -15.04
C THR A 103 12.47 -6.21 -13.54
N PHE A 104 11.48 -6.84 -12.89
CA PHE A 104 11.43 -7.06 -11.45
C PHE A 104 11.67 -8.53 -11.10
N LEU A 105 12.74 -8.79 -10.34
CA LEU A 105 13.11 -10.17 -10.00
C LEU A 105 12.39 -10.59 -8.71
N CYS A 106 11.39 -11.45 -8.85
CA CYS A 106 10.46 -11.80 -7.79
C CYS A 106 10.89 -13.06 -7.01
N GLU A 107 10.74 -13.03 -5.69
CA GLU A 107 10.96 -14.14 -4.77
C GLU A 107 9.67 -14.37 -3.94
N PRO A 108 8.57 -14.85 -4.56
CA PRO A 108 7.24 -14.83 -3.94
C PRO A 108 7.07 -15.85 -2.81
N LYS A 109 6.33 -15.49 -1.77
CA LYS A 109 5.77 -16.40 -0.77
C LYS A 109 4.28 -16.15 -0.57
N SER A 110 3.53 -17.22 -0.33
CA SER A 110 2.08 -17.12 -0.10
C SER A 110 1.81 -16.69 1.34
N PRO A 111 1.14 -15.55 1.60
CA PRO A 111 0.72 -15.21 2.95
C PRO A 111 -0.25 -16.26 3.52
N ALA A 112 -1.07 -16.90 2.69
CA ALA A 112 -1.93 -17.99 3.13
C ALA A 112 -1.14 -19.19 3.67
N ASP A 113 -0.04 -19.56 3.02
CA ASP A 113 0.83 -20.64 3.48
C ASP A 113 1.51 -20.27 4.80
N ILE A 114 1.97 -19.03 4.93
CA ILE A 114 2.59 -18.51 6.15
C ILE A 114 1.58 -18.52 7.31
N LEU A 115 0.32 -18.16 7.05
CA LEU A 115 -0.76 -18.24 8.05
C LEU A 115 -1.07 -19.70 8.43
N ASN A 116 -1.11 -20.61 7.46
CA ASN A 116 -1.30 -22.05 7.72
C ASN A 116 -0.19 -22.64 8.59
N GLU A 117 1.06 -22.20 8.39
CA GLU A 117 2.21 -22.72 9.12
C GLU A 117 2.37 -22.09 10.51
N HIS A 118 2.18 -20.77 10.62
CA HIS A 118 2.57 -19.99 11.81
C HIS A 118 1.40 -19.30 12.53
N GLY A 119 0.23 -19.22 11.90
CA GLY A 119 -0.96 -18.61 12.48
C GLY A 119 -1.67 -19.54 13.47
N SER A 120 -2.37 -18.95 14.44
CA SER A 120 -3.32 -19.71 15.28
C SER A 120 -4.56 -20.15 14.48
N PRO A 121 -5.39 -21.07 15.00
CA PRO A 121 -6.60 -21.52 14.31
C PRO A 121 -7.55 -20.38 13.92
N ASP A 122 -7.57 -19.28 14.68
CA ASP A 122 -8.42 -18.12 14.40
C ASP A 122 -7.78 -17.10 13.45
N GLN A 123 -6.52 -17.28 13.07
CA GLN A 123 -5.77 -16.43 12.12
C GLN A 123 -5.72 -17.01 10.70
N GLN A 124 -6.35 -18.17 10.49
CA GLN A 124 -6.33 -18.85 9.20
C GLN A 124 -7.06 -18.06 8.10
N PRO A 125 -6.65 -18.17 6.83
CA PRO A 125 -7.19 -17.39 5.71
C PRO A 125 -8.72 -17.38 5.62
N GLU A 126 -9.37 -18.51 5.86
CA GLU A 126 -10.83 -18.67 5.80
C GLU A 126 -11.58 -17.87 6.89
N ASN A 127 -10.87 -17.43 7.94
CA ASN A 127 -11.43 -16.61 9.02
C ASN A 127 -11.23 -15.11 8.80
N VAL A 128 -10.59 -14.70 7.69
CA VAL A 128 -10.41 -13.30 7.33
C VAL A 128 -11.70 -12.75 6.73
N LYS A 129 -12.19 -11.66 7.32
CA LYS A 129 -13.44 -11.01 6.93
C LYS A 129 -13.31 -10.23 5.62
N ALA A 130 -12.20 -9.53 5.44
CA ALA A 130 -11.92 -8.83 4.20
C ALA A 130 -10.42 -8.78 3.90
N VAL A 131 -10.11 -8.87 2.61
CA VAL A 131 -8.81 -8.49 2.03
C VAL A 131 -8.91 -7.02 1.63
N ILE A 132 -8.01 -6.21 2.16
CA ILE A 132 -7.90 -4.78 1.88
C ILE A 132 -6.69 -4.60 0.97
N PHE A 133 -6.91 -4.21 -0.29
CA PHE A 133 -5.81 -3.94 -1.20
C PHE A 133 -5.40 -2.48 -1.10
N SER A 134 -4.11 -2.21 -0.91
CA SER A 134 -3.55 -0.87 -1.09
C SER A 134 -3.83 -0.39 -2.50
N HIS A 135 -3.60 -1.25 -3.50
CA HIS A 135 -3.93 -1.05 -4.91
C HIS A 135 -3.80 -2.38 -5.68
N MET A 136 -3.88 -2.33 -7.02
CA MET A 136 -4.04 -3.53 -7.85
C MET A 136 -2.82 -3.88 -8.71
N HIS A 137 -1.59 -3.60 -8.26
CA HIS A 137 -0.40 -4.15 -8.91
C HIS A 137 -0.14 -5.60 -8.49
N PHE A 138 0.60 -6.32 -9.33
CA PHE A 138 0.73 -7.78 -9.26
C PHE A 138 1.43 -8.29 -8.00
N ASP A 139 2.22 -7.43 -7.37
CA ASP A 139 2.97 -7.60 -6.13
C ASP A 139 2.16 -7.25 -4.87
N HIS A 140 0.89 -6.86 -5.02
CA HIS A 140 -0.03 -6.63 -3.88
C HIS A 140 -1.24 -7.55 -3.93
N LEU A 141 -1.55 -8.12 -5.09
CA LEU A 141 -2.79 -8.85 -5.35
C LEU A 141 -2.77 -10.33 -4.96
N GLY A 142 -1.59 -10.94 -4.88
CA GLY A 142 -1.46 -12.39 -4.87
C GLY A 142 -2.19 -13.00 -6.08
N ASP A 143 -3.01 -14.01 -5.84
CA ASP A 143 -3.83 -14.66 -6.87
C ASP A 143 -5.26 -14.10 -6.99
N GLY A 144 -5.51 -12.92 -6.40
CA GLY A 144 -6.83 -12.32 -6.28
C GLY A 144 -7.66 -12.90 -5.13
N ALA A 145 -7.00 -13.19 -4.00
CA ALA A 145 -7.62 -13.75 -2.80
C ALA A 145 -8.27 -15.13 -3.02
N LYS A 146 -7.74 -15.95 -3.93
CA LYS A 146 -8.25 -17.31 -4.20
C LYS A 146 -7.56 -18.36 -3.33
N ALA A 147 -6.33 -18.10 -2.90
CA ALA A 147 -5.59 -18.94 -1.96
C ALA A 147 -6.11 -18.75 -0.53
N GLY A 148 -7.20 -19.45 -0.18
CA GLY A 148 -7.74 -19.52 1.18
C GLY A 148 -8.64 -18.35 1.61
N PHE A 149 -8.62 -17.22 0.88
CA PHE A 149 -9.40 -16.02 1.19
C PHE A 149 -10.72 -15.91 0.40
N GLY A 150 -11.29 -17.05 -0.06
CA GLY A 150 -12.46 -17.06 -0.94
C GLY A 150 -13.72 -16.43 -0.33
N GLU A 151 -13.89 -16.57 0.98
CA GLU A 151 -15.02 -16.02 1.73
C GLU A 151 -14.84 -14.54 2.11
N ALA A 152 -13.63 -13.99 1.95
CA ALA A 152 -13.33 -12.62 2.32
C ALA A 152 -13.95 -11.63 1.31
N GLU A 153 -14.48 -10.53 1.84
CA GLU A 153 -14.80 -9.34 1.03
C GLU A 153 -13.52 -8.74 0.44
N LEU A 154 -13.64 -8.05 -0.69
CA LEU A 154 -12.54 -7.36 -1.34
C LEU A 154 -12.73 -5.85 -1.19
N TRP A 155 -11.90 -5.20 -0.39
CA TRP A 155 -11.98 -3.76 -0.14
C TRP A 155 -10.89 -3.04 -0.93
N VAL A 156 -11.31 -2.12 -1.79
CA VAL A 156 -10.43 -1.39 -2.72
C VAL A 156 -10.63 0.11 -2.61
N GLY A 157 -9.59 0.87 -2.95
CA GLY A 157 -9.60 2.32 -2.83
C GLY A 157 -10.33 3.04 -3.98
N PRO A 158 -10.56 4.35 -3.84
CA PRO A 158 -11.33 5.15 -4.79
C PRO A 158 -10.75 5.09 -6.20
N THR A 159 -11.60 4.85 -7.20
CA THR A 159 -11.29 4.69 -8.63
C THR A 159 -10.57 3.40 -9.03
N CYS A 160 -10.39 2.44 -8.11
CA CYS A 160 -9.76 1.15 -8.38
C CYS A 160 -10.37 0.44 -9.59
N CYS A 161 -11.70 0.31 -9.63
CA CYS A 161 -12.38 -0.38 -10.74
C CYS A 161 -12.19 0.29 -12.10
N THR A 162 -11.79 1.57 -12.14
CA THR A 162 -11.49 2.24 -13.42
C THR A 162 -10.20 1.73 -14.07
N TYR A 163 -9.27 1.22 -13.25
CA TYR A 163 -8.01 0.60 -13.65
C TYR A 163 -8.13 -0.92 -13.79
N ALA A 164 -8.68 -1.59 -12.78
CA ALA A 164 -8.70 -3.05 -12.71
C ALA A 164 -9.74 -3.74 -13.61
N ARG A 165 -10.65 -2.98 -14.24
CA ARG A 165 -11.72 -3.54 -15.09
C ARG A 165 -11.83 -2.81 -16.44
N PRO A 166 -12.22 -3.52 -17.52
CA PRO A 166 -12.20 -4.98 -17.64
C PRO A 166 -10.78 -5.54 -17.48
N GLY A 167 -10.65 -6.73 -16.89
CA GLY A 167 -9.36 -7.40 -16.71
C GLY A 167 -9.09 -8.44 -17.80
N TYR A 168 -7.94 -9.09 -17.77
CA TYR A 168 -7.62 -10.20 -18.67
C TYR A 168 -8.52 -11.42 -18.40
N PRO A 169 -9.05 -12.15 -19.40
CA PRO A 169 -8.82 -11.99 -20.84
C PRO A 169 -9.85 -11.11 -21.57
N VAL A 170 -10.76 -10.44 -20.86
CA VAL A 170 -11.74 -9.54 -21.50
C VAL A 170 -11.04 -8.37 -22.19
N GLU A 171 -9.96 -7.87 -21.57
CA GLU A 171 -9.02 -6.92 -22.18
C GLU A 171 -7.64 -7.59 -22.26
N GLU A 172 -7.09 -7.69 -23.47
CA GLU A 172 -5.88 -8.49 -23.74
C GLU A 172 -4.64 -7.96 -23.01
N ASP A 173 -4.48 -6.64 -22.98
CA ASP A 173 -3.34 -5.95 -22.36
C ASP A 173 -3.60 -5.55 -20.89
N ALA A 174 -4.67 -6.05 -20.26
CA ALA A 174 -4.96 -5.69 -18.89
C ALA A 174 -3.94 -6.26 -17.89
N PRO A 175 -3.47 -5.44 -16.94
CA PRO A 175 -2.51 -5.87 -15.91
C PRO A 175 -3.16 -6.69 -14.78
N VAL A 176 -4.50 -6.70 -14.70
CA VAL A 176 -5.29 -7.39 -13.67
C VAL A 176 -6.17 -8.44 -14.32
N SER A 177 -6.37 -9.57 -13.67
CA SER A 177 -7.29 -10.62 -14.16
C SER A 177 -8.75 -10.23 -13.92
N SER A 178 -9.63 -10.54 -14.88
CA SER A 178 -11.08 -10.29 -14.79
C SER A 178 -11.74 -11.03 -13.63
N ASP A 179 -11.17 -12.17 -13.22
CA ASP A 179 -11.66 -12.96 -12.10
C ASP A 179 -11.17 -12.45 -10.73
N THR A 180 -10.27 -11.46 -10.67
CA THR A 180 -9.87 -10.80 -9.43
C THR A 180 -11.01 -9.94 -8.89
N LEU A 181 -11.62 -9.13 -9.76
CA LEU A 181 -12.79 -8.31 -9.42
C LEU A 181 -13.95 -8.67 -10.37
N PRO A 182 -14.65 -9.80 -10.18
CA PRO A 182 -15.68 -10.25 -11.10
C PRO A 182 -16.93 -9.37 -11.08
N VAL A 183 -17.60 -9.23 -12.22
CA VAL A 183 -18.78 -8.36 -12.41
C VAL A 183 -20.13 -9.07 -12.15
N ASP A 184 -20.10 -10.37 -11.89
CA ASP A 184 -21.28 -11.24 -11.73
C ASP A 184 -21.81 -11.31 -10.29
N GLY A 185 -21.14 -10.67 -9.34
CA GLY A 185 -21.50 -10.70 -7.91
C GLY A 185 -21.04 -11.95 -7.17
N SER A 186 -20.20 -12.80 -7.78
CA SER A 186 -19.60 -13.97 -7.12
C SER A 186 -18.66 -13.61 -5.96
N ARG A 187 -18.18 -12.36 -5.91
CA ARG A 187 -17.39 -11.79 -4.81
C ARG A 187 -18.03 -10.50 -4.34
N LYS A 188 -18.03 -10.27 -3.02
CA LYS A 188 -18.43 -8.97 -2.45
C LYS A 188 -17.25 -8.00 -2.56
N ILE A 189 -17.39 -7.02 -3.44
CA ILE A 189 -16.38 -5.98 -3.69
C ILE A 189 -16.91 -4.66 -3.13
N VAL A 190 -16.12 -4.02 -2.29
CA VAL A 190 -16.42 -2.72 -1.68
C VAL A 190 -15.39 -1.71 -2.16
N GLU A 191 -15.85 -0.66 -2.85
CA GLU A 191 -15.00 0.46 -3.25
C GLU A 191 -15.45 1.73 -2.54
N SER A 192 -14.53 2.40 -1.86
CA SER A 192 -14.82 3.70 -1.24
C SER A 192 -14.93 4.79 -2.29
N TYR A 193 -16.08 5.47 -2.32
CA TYR A 193 -16.41 6.52 -3.27
C TYR A 193 -16.10 7.90 -2.72
N ILE A 194 -15.42 8.73 -3.51
CA ILE A 194 -15.26 10.16 -3.27
C ILE A 194 -16.22 10.91 -4.21
N PRO A 195 -17.12 11.75 -3.70
CA PRO A 195 -17.98 12.59 -4.52
C PRO A 195 -17.20 13.50 -5.48
N ASP A 196 -17.75 13.66 -6.68
CA ASP A 196 -17.14 14.44 -7.78
C ASP A 196 -16.94 15.93 -7.44
N ASP A 197 -17.84 16.51 -6.67
CA ASP A 197 -17.74 17.89 -6.17
C ASP A 197 -16.56 18.04 -5.22
N VAL A 198 -16.37 17.10 -4.29
CA VAL A 198 -15.20 17.04 -3.40
C VAL A 198 -13.90 16.90 -4.20
N LEU A 199 -13.88 16.04 -5.23
CA LEU A 199 -12.71 15.88 -6.11
C LEU A 199 -12.41 17.17 -6.88
N ARG A 200 -13.44 17.83 -7.45
CA ARG A 200 -13.26 19.09 -8.21
C ARG A 200 -12.78 20.23 -7.35
N GLU A 201 -13.32 20.37 -6.13
CA GLU A 201 -12.88 21.39 -5.17
C GLU A 201 -11.40 21.21 -4.80
N ALA A 202 -10.95 19.96 -4.68
CA ALA A 202 -9.54 19.63 -4.43
C ALA A 202 -8.64 19.69 -5.69
N GLY A 203 -9.17 19.99 -6.87
CA GLY A 203 -8.41 19.96 -8.12
C GLY A 203 -7.95 18.56 -8.54
N ASP A 204 -8.60 17.51 -8.04
CA ASP A 204 -8.24 16.12 -8.27
C ASP A 204 -8.70 15.64 -9.67
N LYS A 205 -7.76 15.10 -10.44
CA LYS A 205 -7.96 14.64 -11.83
C LYS A 205 -8.89 13.42 -11.93
N ARG A 206 -9.24 12.79 -10.81
CA ARG A 206 -10.17 11.65 -10.75
C ARG A 206 -11.63 12.06 -10.87
N ALA A 207 -11.95 13.35 -10.76
CA ALA A 207 -13.33 13.83 -10.91
C ALA A 207 -13.97 13.33 -12.22
N GLY A 208 -15.15 12.71 -12.13
CA GLY A 208 -15.91 12.16 -13.25
C GLY A 208 -15.54 10.72 -13.64
N GLN A 209 -14.41 10.18 -13.17
CA GLN A 209 -13.96 8.84 -13.58
C GLN A 209 -14.91 7.72 -13.12
N VAL A 210 -15.46 7.83 -11.91
CA VAL A 210 -16.42 6.84 -11.39
C VAL A 210 -17.70 6.84 -12.24
N MET A 211 -18.24 8.02 -12.55
CA MET A 211 -19.46 8.14 -13.36
C MET A 211 -19.26 7.59 -14.78
N GLU A 212 -18.11 7.87 -15.39
CA GLU A 212 -17.76 7.30 -16.69
C GLU A 212 -17.54 5.79 -16.61
N GLY A 213 -16.89 5.30 -15.55
CA GLY A 213 -16.72 3.88 -15.28
C GLY A 213 -18.06 3.15 -15.12
N MET A 214 -19.04 3.76 -14.44
CA MET A 214 -20.40 3.22 -14.32
C MET A 214 -21.07 3.11 -15.69
N ARG A 215 -20.97 4.14 -16.54
CA ARG A 215 -21.50 4.11 -17.91
C ARG A 215 -20.88 3.00 -18.75
N LYS A 216 -19.60 2.70 -18.51
CA LYS A 216 -18.85 1.61 -19.15
C LYS A 216 -19.04 0.24 -18.49
N GLY A 217 -19.91 0.14 -17.47
CA GLY A 217 -20.17 -1.12 -16.77
C GLY A 217 -19.06 -1.60 -15.82
N LYS A 218 -18.01 -0.80 -15.59
CA LYS A 218 -16.88 -1.18 -14.73
C LYS A 218 -17.26 -1.36 -13.25
N TYR A 219 -18.36 -0.75 -12.82
CA TYR A 219 -18.85 -0.79 -11.44
C TYR A 219 -19.98 -1.82 -11.22
N ALA A 220 -20.22 -2.71 -12.19
CA ALA A 220 -21.17 -3.80 -11.99
C ALA A 220 -20.78 -4.65 -10.76
N ALA A 221 -21.78 -4.95 -9.92
CA ALA A 221 -21.66 -5.71 -8.67
C ALA A 221 -20.69 -5.12 -7.61
N VAL A 222 -20.35 -3.82 -7.70
CA VAL A 222 -19.54 -3.14 -6.69
C VAL A 222 -20.46 -2.44 -5.69
N ASP A 223 -20.22 -2.68 -4.40
CA ASP A 223 -20.78 -1.87 -3.32
C ASP A 223 -19.97 -0.57 -3.19
N LEU A 224 -20.50 0.51 -3.77
CA LEU A 224 -19.88 1.83 -3.68
C LEU A 224 -20.22 2.50 -2.36
N LYS A 225 -19.33 2.30 -1.39
CA LYS A 225 -19.44 2.87 -0.05
C LYS A 225 -19.17 4.37 -0.11
N LYS A 226 -20.06 5.18 0.45
CA LYS A 226 -19.87 6.63 0.59
C LYS A 226 -19.56 6.96 2.05
N PRO A 227 -18.29 6.85 2.48
CA PRO A 227 -17.94 7.16 3.85
C PRO A 227 -17.97 8.68 4.12
N GLU A 228 -17.98 9.04 5.39
CA GLU A 228 -17.70 10.41 5.81
C GLU A 228 -16.19 10.66 5.73
N TRP A 229 -15.78 11.35 4.67
CA TRP A 229 -14.39 11.75 4.47
C TRP A 229 -14.02 12.91 5.39
N LYS A 230 -12.94 12.76 6.13
CA LYS A 230 -12.39 13.75 7.07
C LYS A 230 -10.87 13.81 7.00
N GLY A 231 -10.29 14.91 7.47
CA GLY A 231 -8.85 15.03 7.65
C GLY A 231 -8.34 14.13 8.79
N VAL A 232 -7.24 13.41 8.56
CA VAL A 232 -6.53 12.62 9.57
C VAL A 232 -5.02 12.74 9.31
N GLY A 233 -4.28 13.22 10.32
CA GLY A 233 -2.85 13.51 10.19
C GLY A 233 -2.58 14.46 9.03
N ALA A 234 -1.62 14.12 8.16
CA ALA A 234 -1.28 14.97 7.02
C ALA A 234 -2.16 14.78 5.77
N PHE A 235 -3.24 13.99 5.82
CA PHE A 235 -4.15 13.77 4.70
C PHE A 235 -5.51 14.41 4.95
N ASP A 236 -6.09 15.00 3.90
CA ASP A 236 -7.39 15.69 3.96
C ASP A 236 -8.57 14.73 3.80
N ARG A 237 -8.32 13.50 3.33
CA ARG A 237 -9.35 12.48 3.05
C ARG A 237 -8.97 11.13 3.64
N ALA A 238 -9.58 10.84 4.78
CA ALA A 238 -9.59 9.54 5.41
C ALA A 238 -10.98 9.25 5.97
N TYR A 239 -11.29 8.00 6.28
CA TYR A 239 -12.49 7.64 7.02
C TYR A 239 -12.20 6.55 8.04
N ASP A 240 -12.97 6.59 9.13
CA ASP A 240 -12.93 5.58 10.18
C ASP A 240 -13.61 4.30 9.69
N VAL A 241 -12.86 3.21 9.66
CA VAL A 241 -13.28 1.95 9.05
C VAL A 241 -14.35 1.26 9.90
N PHE A 242 -14.19 1.33 11.22
CA PHE A 242 -15.02 0.62 12.20
C PHE A 242 -15.95 1.56 12.98
N GLY A 243 -15.75 2.87 12.88
CA GLY A 243 -16.53 3.89 13.57
C GLY A 243 -16.15 4.09 15.03
N ASP A 244 -15.01 3.55 15.46
CA ASP A 244 -14.55 3.59 16.84
C ASP A 244 -13.16 4.22 17.00
N GLY A 245 -12.55 4.73 15.94
CA GLY A 245 -11.28 5.44 15.96
C GLY A 245 -10.03 4.57 16.06
N SER A 246 -10.16 3.24 15.90
CA SER A 246 -9.05 2.28 15.94
C SER A 246 -8.34 2.09 14.59
N ALA A 247 -9.01 2.38 13.47
CA ALA A 247 -8.47 2.23 12.13
C ALA A 247 -9.05 3.23 11.13
N TYR A 248 -8.19 3.76 10.27
CA TYR A 248 -8.57 4.69 9.20
C TYR A 248 -8.03 4.23 7.86
N ILE A 249 -8.88 4.24 6.83
CA ILE A 249 -8.42 4.18 5.44
C ILE A 249 -8.16 5.61 4.96
N ILE A 250 -7.01 5.81 4.33
CA ILE A 250 -6.53 7.10 3.83
C ILE A 250 -6.48 7.04 2.30
N ASP A 251 -7.12 7.99 1.63
CA ASP A 251 -6.98 8.18 0.18
C ASP A 251 -5.59 8.72 -0.14
N ALA A 252 -4.77 7.93 -0.84
CA ALA A 252 -3.36 8.20 -1.07
C ALA A 252 -3.02 8.11 -2.57
N PRO A 253 -3.58 8.99 -3.42
CA PRO A 253 -3.46 8.89 -4.87
C PRO A 253 -2.03 9.17 -5.37
N GLY A 254 -1.81 8.88 -6.65
CA GLY A 254 -0.58 9.24 -7.38
C GLY A 254 0.15 8.04 -7.95
N HIS A 255 0.41 7.03 -7.12
CA HIS A 255 1.07 5.80 -7.57
C HIS A 255 0.23 5.02 -8.58
N SER A 256 -1.00 4.67 -8.20
CA SER A 256 -1.95 3.89 -9.03
C SER A 256 -3.39 4.30 -8.71
N PRO A 257 -4.35 4.21 -9.66
CA PRO A 257 -5.76 4.40 -9.34
C PRO A 257 -6.22 3.42 -8.25
N GLY A 258 -6.92 3.92 -7.25
CA GLY A 258 -7.30 3.12 -6.08
C GLY A 258 -6.26 3.01 -4.98
N HIS A 259 -5.07 3.63 -5.11
CA HIS A 259 -4.07 3.57 -4.05
C HIS A 259 -4.58 4.17 -2.73
N GLN A 260 -4.53 3.37 -1.67
CA GLN A 260 -4.95 3.71 -0.32
C GLN A 260 -3.96 3.20 0.72
N MET A 261 -3.92 3.86 1.87
CA MET A 261 -3.13 3.47 3.04
C MET A 261 -4.06 3.17 4.21
N MET A 262 -3.54 2.47 5.23
CA MET A 262 -4.30 2.17 6.45
C MET A 262 -3.54 2.60 7.70
N LEU A 263 -4.11 3.53 8.47
CA LEU A 263 -3.59 3.94 9.77
C LEU A 263 -4.28 3.12 10.87
N LEU A 264 -3.49 2.47 11.72
CA LEU A 264 -3.95 1.55 12.75
C LEU A 264 -3.47 2.02 14.11
N ARG A 265 -4.38 2.19 15.07
CA ARG A 265 -4.00 2.41 16.48
C ARG A 265 -3.54 1.09 17.09
N THR A 266 -2.27 1.00 17.45
CA THR A 266 -1.67 -0.21 18.04
C THR A 266 -1.77 -0.25 19.56
N THR A 267 -1.78 0.91 20.21
CA THR A 267 -2.02 1.05 21.66
C THR A 267 -2.87 2.28 21.93
N SER A 268 -3.75 2.18 22.94
CA SER A 268 -4.39 3.33 23.60
C SER A 268 -3.66 3.58 24.91
N GLY A 269 -3.31 4.83 25.21
CA GLY A 269 -2.67 5.20 26.47
C GLY A 269 -3.53 6.09 27.37
N SER A 270 -2.93 6.69 28.39
CA SER A 270 -3.69 7.48 29.38
C SER A 270 -4.00 8.90 28.88
N THR A 271 -3.25 9.35 27.87
CA THR A 271 -3.38 10.63 27.19
C THR A 271 -3.27 10.42 25.66
N GLU A 272 -3.79 11.33 24.84
CA GLU A 272 -3.72 11.23 23.37
C GLU A 272 -2.27 11.11 22.84
N SER A 273 -1.28 11.62 23.58
CA SER A 273 0.14 11.51 23.24
C SER A 273 0.75 10.13 23.50
N ASP A 274 0.06 9.26 24.24
CA ASP A 274 0.53 7.91 24.55
C ASP A 274 0.06 6.87 23.51
N ASP A 275 -0.86 7.26 22.64
CA ASP A 275 -1.37 6.41 21.58
C ASP A 275 -0.27 6.16 20.56
N THR A 276 -0.08 4.89 20.18
CA THR A 276 0.86 4.54 19.12
C THR A 276 0.10 4.05 17.90
N PHE A 277 0.66 4.34 16.73
CA PHE A 277 0.06 3.99 15.46
C PHE A 277 1.06 3.34 14.52
N VAL A 278 0.54 2.49 13.64
CA VAL A 278 1.24 2.03 12.45
C VAL A 278 0.49 2.52 11.22
N LEU A 279 1.21 3.13 10.27
CA LEU A 279 0.67 3.48 8.95
C LEU A 279 1.19 2.46 7.93
N LEU A 280 0.28 1.64 7.41
CA LEU A 280 0.54 0.72 6.31
C LEU A 280 0.43 1.50 5.01
N ALA A 281 1.57 1.76 4.36
CA ALA A 281 1.68 2.74 3.29
C ALA A 281 1.55 2.14 1.88
N GLY A 282 1.56 0.82 1.73
CA GLY A 282 1.61 0.17 0.42
C GLY A 282 2.76 0.72 -0.42
N ASP A 283 2.44 1.12 -1.65
CA ASP A 283 3.35 1.79 -2.60
C ASP A 283 3.28 3.32 -2.55
N GLY A 284 2.84 3.87 -1.40
CA GLY A 284 2.97 5.28 -1.09
C GLY A 284 4.44 5.75 -1.14
N TYR A 285 5.39 4.83 -0.96
CA TYR A 285 6.82 4.97 -1.28
C TYR A 285 7.48 3.58 -1.38
N HIS A 286 8.56 3.45 -2.16
CA HIS A 286 9.20 2.14 -2.42
C HIS A 286 10.57 1.97 -1.77
N HIS A 287 11.17 3.06 -1.26
CA HIS A 287 12.52 3.03 -0.70
C HIS A 287 12.63 4.03 0.46
N PRO A 288 13.31 3.69 1.59
CA PRO A 288 13.40 4.56 2.78
C PRO A 288 14.00 5.95 2.50
N ALA A 289 14.84 6.07 1.46
CA ALA A 289 15.38 7.36 1.04
C ALA A 289 14.29 8.36 0.61
N LEU A 290 13.15 7.90 0.08
CA LEU A 290 12.04 8.76 -0.34
C LEU A 290 11.34 9.42 0.84
N ILE A 291 11.28 8.75 2.00
CA ILE A 291 10.77 9.36 3.23
C ILE A 291 11.76 10.40 3.77
N LYS A 292 13.06 10.22 3.55
CA LYS A 292 14.07 11.24 3.96
C LYS A 292 14.01 12.47 3.05
N ASP A 293 14.07 12.27 1.73
CA ASP A 293 13.90 13.34 0.74
C ASP A 293 12.97 12.87 -0.41
N PRO A 294 11.69 13.28 -0.39
CA PRO A 294 10.71 12.91 -1.42
C PRO A 294 11.12 13.30 -2.84
N ARG A 295 11.97 14.32 -2.99
CA ARG A 295 12.47 14.78 -4.30
C ARG A 295 13.42 13.80 -4.97
N LEU A 296 13.85 12.76 -4.26
CA LEU A 296 14.57 11.62 -4.83
C LEU A 296 13.66 10.71 -5.66
N THR A 297 12.33 10.86 -5.60
CA THR A 297 11.43 10.02 -6.39
C THR A 297 11.68 10.22 -7.88
N ALA A 298 11.93 9.11 -8.58
CA ALA A 298 12.13 9.10 -10.02
C ALA A 298 10.85 9.51 -10.74
N ARG A 299 10.90 10.64 -11.44
CA ARG A 299 9.77 11.22 -12.17
C ARG A 299 10.23 12.15 -13.28
N SER A 300 9.33 12.42 -14.23
CA SER A 300 9.52 13.47 -15.24
C SER A 300 9.65 14.85 -14.57
N PRO A 301 10.50 15.78 -15.06
CA PRO A 301 11.37 15.65 -16.23
C PRO A 301 12.75 15.02 -15.92
N TYR A 302 13.00 14.60 -14.68
CA TYR A 302 14.32 14.15 -14.22
C TYR A 302 14.66 12.71 -14.63
N ALA A 303 13.65 11.85 -14.76
CA ALA A 303 13.76 10.47 -15.22
C ALA A 303 12.80 10.20 -16.39
N LYS A 304 13.17 9.24 -17.25
CA LYS A 304 12.35 8.82 -18.41
C LYS A 304 11.16 7.94 -18.03
N ALA A 305 11.24 7.27 -16.88
CA ALA A 305 10.23 6.39 -16.35
C ALA A 305 10.23 6.52 -14.82
N GLY A 306 9.18 6.01 -14.18
CA GLY A 306 9.05 5.97 -12.73
C GLY A 306 7.94 5.00 -12.33
N MET A 307 7.76 4.83 -11.02
CA MET A 307 6.77 3.92 -10.45
C MET A 307 5.36 4.55 -10.27
N HIS A 308 5.09 5.74 -10.79
CA HIS A 308 3.85 6.48 -10.49
C HIS A 308 3.09 6.90 -11.75
N VAL A 309 1.77 6.65 -11.78
CA VAL A 309 0.87 7.09 -12.86
C VAL A 309 0.72 8.62 -12.89
N ASP A 310 0.62 9.25 -11.72
CA ASP A 310 0.64 10.72 -11.56
C ASP A 310 1.79 11.11 -10.62
N PRO A 311 3.00 11.37 -11.16
CA PRO A 311 4.18 11.58 -10.34
C PRO A 311 4.13 12.80 -9.42
N GLU A 312 3.44 13.87 -9.82
CA GLU A 312 3.28 15.07 -8.99
C GLU A 312 2.36 14.79 -7.81
N GLN A 313 1.24 14.10 -8.05
CA GLN A 313 0.35 13.68 -6.97
C GLN A 313 1.02 12.63 -6.05
N ALA A 314 1.85 11.73 -6.61
CA ALA A 314 2.61 10.78 -5.82
C ALA A 314 3.65 11.48 -4.94
N LEU A 315 4.33 12.52 -5.45
CA LEU A 315 5.25 13.33 -4.67
C LEU A 315 4.56 13.99 -3.47
N ASP A 316 3.36 14.56 -3.65
CA ASP A 316 2.54 15.09 -2.55
C ASP A 316 2.19 13.99 -1.53
N THR A 317 1.79 12.80 -1.99
CA THR A 317 1.54 11.64 -1.13
C THR A 317 2.79 11.24 -0.32
N ILE A 318 3.98 11.21 -0.94
CA ILE A 318 5.24 10.92 -0.23
C ILE A 318 5.54 12.00 0.81
N TYR A 319 5.34 13.29 0.49
CA TYR A 319 5.50 14.38 1.44
C TYR A 319 4.56 14.25 2.65
N ARG A 320 3.28 13.95 2.42
CA ARG A 320 2.29 13.73 3.48
C ARG A 320 2.64 12.51 4.33
N THR A 321 3.01 11.39 3.70
CA THR A 321 3.47 10.18 4.40
C THR A 321 4.70 10.45 5.27
N ARG A 322 5.64 11.29 4.81
CA ARG A 322 6.78 11.73 5.61
C ARG A 322 6.38 12.49 6.87
N GLU A 323 5.31 13.28 6.85
CA GLU A 323 4.85 13.97 8.06
C GLU A 323 4.33 13.00 9.13
N PHE A 324 3.81 11.82 8.74
CA PHE A 324 3.55 10.74 9.69
C PHE A 324 4.86 10.14 10.22
N ALA A 325 5.82 9.87 9.33
CA ALA A 325 7.12 9.32 9.71
C ALA A 325 7.89 10.23 10.69
N ARG A 326 7.63 11.54 10.71
CA ARG A 326 8.20 12.49 11.68
C ARG A 326 7.59 12.42 13.08
N ARG A 327 6.42 11.81 13.27
CA ARG A 327 5.77 11.70 14.59
C ARG A 327 6.36 10.55 15.39
N GLU A 328 6.86 10.80 16.58
CA GLU A 328 7.47 9.76 17.42
C GLU A 328 6.54 8.56 17.64
N ASN A 329 5.24 8.81 17.75
CA ASN A 329 4.20 7.82 18.02
C ASN A 329 3.56 7.17 16.78
N VAL A 330 4.07 7.43 15.57
CA VAL A 330 3.61 6.76 14.34
C VAL A 330 4.78 6.06 13.64
N TRP A 331 4.64 4.76 13.39
CA TRP A 331 5.57 4.01 12.56
C TRP A 331 5.00 3.80 11.15
N VAL A 332 5.69 4.33 10.15
CA VAL A 332 5.28 4.18 8.74
C VAL A 332 5.96 2.97 8.15
N ILE A 333 5.22 2.10 7.46
CA ILE A 333 5.72 0.88 6.84
C ILE A 333 5.24 0.83 5.39
N GLY A 334 6.14 1.06 4.44
CA GLY A 334 5.93 0.80 3.01
C GLY A 334 6.13 -0.68 2.67
N ALA A 335 5.48 -1.16 1.61
CA ALA A 335 5.52 -2.58 1.23
C ALA A 335 6.94 -3.09 0.96
N HIS A 336 7.77 -2.23 0.37
CA HIS A 336 9.14 -2.53 -0.05
C HIS A 336 10.23 -1.80 0.76
N ASP A 337 9.90 -1.31 1.96
CA ASP A 337 10.85 -0.60 2.82
C ASP A 337 11.79 -1.56 3.56
N THR A 338 12.99 -1.75 3.01
CA THR A 338 14.04 -2.60 3.60
C THR A 338 14.44 -2.22 5.02
N SER A 339 14.25 -0.95 5.40
CA SER A 339 14.66 -0.49 6.72
C SER A 339 13.84 -1.12 7.84
N ILE A 340 12.61 -1.55 7.55
CA ILE A 340 11.69 -2.15 8.52
C ILE A 340 12.24 -3.49 9.01
N GLY A 341 12.66 -4.36 8.08
CA GLY A 341 13.31 -5.64 8.38
C GLY A 341 14.60 -5.44 9.16
N GLU A 342 15.44 -4.48 8.75
CA GLU A 342 16.68 -4.14 9.46
C GLU A 342 16.41 -3.65 10.89
N GLY A 343 15.35 -2.88 11.12
CA GLY A 343 14.97 -2.41 12.45
C GLY A 343 14.43 -3.50 13.37
N ILE A 344 13.76 -4.52 12.82
CA ILE A 344 13.20 -5.65 13.58
C ILE A 344 14.28 -6.69 13.87
N GLN A 345 15.03 -7.09 12.83
CA GLN A 345 16.04 -8.14 12.89
C GLN A 345 17.22 -7.78 11.95
N PRO A 346 18.22 -7.02 12.46
CA PRO A 346 19.36 -6.54 11.68
C PRO A 346 20.08 -7.66 10.91
N GLY A 347 20.36 -7.41 9.63
CA GLY A 347 21.06 -8.35 8.74
C GLY A 347 20.20 -9.53 8.25
N ALA A 348 18.95 -9.66 8.69
CA ALA A 348 18.04 -10.65 8.13
C ALA A 348 17.51 -10.16 6.77
N LYS A 349 17.72 -10.96 5.72
CA LYS A 349 17.07 -10.72 4.42
C LYS A 349 15.54 -10.86 4.54
N GLU A 350 15.09 -11.77 5.41
CA GLU A 350 13.69 -12.15 5.52
C GLU A 350 13.28 -12.37 6.98
N LEU A 351 12.11 -11.85 7.34
CA LEU A 351 11.44 -12.12 8.61
C LEU A 351 10.54 -13.36 8.48
N THR A 352 10.81 -14.41 9.26
CA THR A 352 10.01 -15.64 9.25
C THR A 352 8.77 -15.54 10.13
N GLY A 353 7.61 -15.97 9.62
CA GLY A 353 6.37 -16.11 10.39
C GLY A 353 5.58 -14.82 10.58
N LEU A 354 4.82 -14.75 11.68
CA LEU A 354 3.99 -13.59 12.02
C LEU A 354 4.66 -12.75 13.11
N ILE A 355 5.16 -11.58 12.74
CA ILE A 355 5.78 -10.66 13.70
C ILE A 355 4.72 -9.73 14.25
N THR A 356 4.35 -9.89 15.53
CA THR A 356 3.44 -8.93 16.19
C THR A 356 4.18 -7.61 16.38
N ILE A 357 3.66 -6.53 15.80
CA ILE A 357 4.32 -5.22 15.80
C ILE A 357 3.71 -4.20 16.76
N ASN A 358 2.70 -4.55 17.55
CA ASN A 358 2.03 -3.60 18.47
C ASN A 358 2.95 -2.90 19.48
N ASP A 359 4.05 -3.54 19.90
CA ASP A 359 5.00 -2.99 20.86
C ASP A 359 6.25 -2.35 20.19
N TRP A 360 6.16 -2.02 18.89
CA TRP A 360 7.23 -1.41 18.10
C TRP A 360 7.87 -0.20 18.80
N HIS A 361 7.04 0.65 19.43
CA HIS A 361 7.48 1.88 20.07
C HIS A 361 8.36 1.59 21.29
N LYS A 362 7.92 0.66 22.15
CA LYS A 362 8.68 0.18 23.32
C LYS A 362 9.97 -0.53 22.91
N LYS A 363 9.94 -1.26 21.79
CA LYS A 363 11.12 -1.95 21.24
C LYS A 363 12.09 -1.03 20.50
N GLY A 364 11.70 0.22 20.23
CA GLY A 364 12.53 1.18 19.50
C GLY A 364 12.73 0.83 18.02
N TRP A 365 11.90 -0.05 17.44
CA TRP A 365 12.06 -0.54 16.07
C TRP A 365 11.99 0.56 15.01
N LYS A 366 11.20 1.61 15.26
CA LYS A 366 11.18 2.78 14.39
C LYS A 366 12.54 3.48 14.32
N ASN A 367 13.18 3.73 15.46
CA ASN A 367 14.48 4.41 15.48
C ASN A 367 15.58 3.55 14.85
N ALA A 368 15.51 2.24 15.03
CA ALA A 368 16.42 1.29 14.40
C ALA A 368 16.24 1.19 12.87
N SER A 369 15.00 1.34 12.37
CA SER A 369 14.68 1.29 10.93
C SER A 369 14.91 2.63 10.24
N GLN A 370 14.21 3.67 10.68
CA GLN A 370 14.09 4.94 9.95
C GLN A 370 15.07 6.02 10.43
N GLY A 371 15.74 5.79 11.57
CA GLY A 371 16.56 6.78 12.26
C GLY A 371 15.71 7.81 13.03
N SER A 372 16.38 8.65 13.83
CA SER A 372 15.73 9.85 14.37
C SER A 372 15.56 10.89 13.26
N PRO A 373 14.41 11.61 13.18
CA PRO A 373 14.13 12.57 12.12
C PRO A 373 15.11 13.74 12.06
#